data_AF-A0A934VNQ8-F1
#
_entry.id   AF-A0A934VNQ8-F1
#
_cell.length_a   1.000
_cell.length_b   1.000
_cell.length_c   1.000
_cell.angle_alpha   90.00
_cell.angle_beta   90.00
_cell.angle_gamma   90.00
#
_symmetry.space_group_name_H-M   'P 1'
#
loop_
_entity.id
_entity.type
_entity.pdbx_description
1 polymer ?
#
loop_
_entity_poly.entity_id
_entity_poly.type
_entity_poly.pdbx_seq_one_letter_code
_entity_poly.pdbx_strand_id
1 'polypeptide(L)'
;MTKTRREYVPKNWELPAAIWNRLGPEPGRQRLMDEEEHLLLIVHQVPQAADDEKRTAALFWRQPEGAWKSTPEPGGLTALDELLKSYRETIHGLDQAVESAAEPQDYFRIMQEIQPVLRAARLNRLVAFFFPFATLVAFFSMGDVAAIYAAGSSWLVALAGMIFGALVWALVTRGK
;
A
#
# COMPACT_ATOMS: atom_id res chain seq x y z
N MET A 1 -20.67 -25.91 14.05
CA MET A 1 -19.80 -25.20 13.07
C MET A 1 -18.64 -24.59 13.83
N THR A 2 -17.48 -25.23 13.80
CA THR A 2 -16.23 -24.72 14.41
C THR A 2 -15.75 -23.52 13.60
N LYS A 3 -15.87 -22.32 14.17
CA LYS A 3 -15.39 -21.06 13.58
C LYS A 3 -13.86 -21.17 13.48
N THR A 4 -13.33 -21.52 12.30
CA THR A 4 -11.89 -21.61 12.06
C THR A 4 -11.25 -20.30 12.49
N ARG A 5 -10.43 -20.37 13.54
CA ARG A 5 -9.92 -19.20 14.26
C ARG A 5 -8.81 -18.58 13.40
N ARG A 6 -8.94 -17.29 13.09
CA ARG A 6 -8.01 -16.55 12.21
C ARG A 6 -6.83 -16.09 13.04
N GLU A 7 -5.75 -16.87 13.07
CA GLU A 7 -4.60 -16.64 13.96
C GLU A 7 -3.86 -15.34 13.67
N TYR A 8 -3.98 -14.80 12.45
CA TYR A 8 -3.31 -13.56 12.03
C TYR A 8 -3.98 -12.26 12.51
N VAL A 9 -5.20 -12.32 13.06
CA VAL A 9 -5.90 -11.14 13.62
C VAL A 9 -5.80 -11.16 15.15
N PRO A 10 -5.29 -10.09 15.79
CA PRO A 10 -5.20 -10.02 17.24
C PRO A 10 -6.58 -10.12 17.91
N LYS A 11 -6.67 -10.89 19.01
CA LYS A 11 -7.94 -11.14 19.72
C LYS A 11 -8.50 -9.90 20.43
N ASN A 12 -7.65 -8.93 20.71
CA ASN A 12 -8.01 -7.67 21.35
C ASN A 12 -8.53 -6.61 20.36
N TRP A 13 -8.73 -6.98 19.09
CA TRP A 13 -9.32 -6.10 18.09
C TRP A 13 -10.84 -6.30 18.03
N GLU A 14 -11.56 -5.22 18.32
CA GLU A 14 -13.02 -5.14 18.29
C GLU A 14 -13.48 -4.80 16.86
N LEU A 15 -13.34 -5.75 15.95
CA LEU A 15 -13.79 -5.60 14.57
C LEU A 15 -15.28 -5.95 14.41
N PRO A 16 -16.03 -5.23 13.57
CA PRO A 16 -17.43 -5.49 13.30
C PRO A 16 -17.66 -6.83 12.58
N ALA A 17 -18.88 -7.36 12.68
CA ALA A 17 -19.24 -8.64 12.09
C ALA A 17 -19.11 -8.64 10.56
N ALA A 18 -19.38 -7.50 9.90
CA ALA A 18 -19.22 -7.32 8.46
C ALA A 18 -17.79 -7.62 8.00
N ILE A 19 -16.77 -7.08 8.69
CA ILE A 19 -15.36 -7.38 8.42
C ILE A 19 -15.04 -8.85 8.70
N TRP A 20 -15.49 -9.39 9.84
CA TRP A 20 -15.25 -10.78 10.17
C TRP A 20 -15.84 -11.77 9.16
N ASN A 21 -16.96 -11.45 8.52
CA ASN A 21 -17.57 -12.33 7.52
C ASN A 21 -16.79 -12.35 6.21
N ARG A 22 -16.05 -11.28 5.90
CA ARG A 22 -15.21 -11.14 4.69
C ARG A 22 -13.79 -11.68 4.86
N LEU A 23 -13.36 -11.93 6.09
CA LEU A 23 -12.03 -12.49 6.37
C LEU A 23 -12.00 -14.01 6.14
N GLY A 24 -11.04 -14.47 5.35
CA GLY A 24 -10.76 -15.89 5.15
C GLY A 24 -9.95 -16.51 6.30
N PRO A 25 -9.69 -17.84 6.26
CA PRO A 25 -8.81 -18.51 7.20
C PRO A 25 -7.35 -18.02 7.09
N GLU A 26 -6.95 -17.57 5.90
CA GLU A 26 -5.67 -16.93 5.64
C GLU A 26 -5.85 -15.43 5.33
N PRO A 27 -4.79 -14.61 5.50
CA PRO A 27 -4.86 -13.20 5.15
C PRO A 27 -5.22 -12.96 3.69
N GLY A 28 -4.78 -13.82 2.77
CA GLY A 28 -5.12 -13.76 1.35
C GLY A 28 -4.42 -12.61 0.61
N ARG A 29 -5.13 -11.95 -0.31
CA ARG A 29 -4.63 -10.80 -1.09
C ARG A 29 -4.61 -9.53 -0.24
N GLN A 30 -3.66 -8.64 -0.51
CA GLN A 30 -3.66 -7.32 0.13
C GLN A 30 -4.93 -6.56 -0.30
N ARG A 31 -5.60 -5.92 0.64
CA ARG A 31 -6.90 -5.26 0.41
C ARG A 31 -7.24 -4.29 1.54
N LEU A 32 -8.15 -3.39 1.22
CA LEU A 32 -8.81 -2.50 2.16
C LEU A 32 -10.25 -3.01 2.39
N MET A 33 -10.70 -3.00 3.63
CA MET A 33 -12.10 -3.17 4.00
C MET A 33 -12.55 -1.93 4.76
N ASP A 34 -13.68 -1.38 4.38
CA ASP A 34 -14.33 -0.26 5.05
C ASP A 34 -15.77 -0.69 5.36
N GLU A 35 -16.10 -0.82 6.65
CA GLU A 35 -17.41 -1.24 7.14
C GLU A 35 -17.66 -0.61 8.51
N GLU A 36 -18.86 -0.07 8.75
CA GLU A 36 -19.26 0.47 10.05
C GLU A 36 -18.27 1.53 10.62
N GLU A 37 -17.65 2.35 9.76
CA GLU A 37 -16.58 3.32 10.11
C GLU A 37 -15.26 2.70 10.58
N HIS A 38 -15.14 1.37 10.55
CA HIS A 38 -13.88 0.66 10.73
C HIS A 38 -13.20 0.48 9.37
N LEU A 39 -11.94 0.92 9.30
CA LEU A 39 -11.10 0.67 8.12
C LEU A 39 -10.01 -0.33 8.48
N LEU A 40 -10.02 -1.49 7.80
CA LEU A 40 -9.02 -2.54 7.93
C LEU A 40 -8.22 -2.65 6.65
N LEU A 41 -6.93 -2.33 6.73
CA LEU A 41 -5.95 -2.55 5.69
C LEU A 41 -5.18 -3.85 5.97
N ILE A 42 -5.14 -4.72 4.97
CA ILE A 42 -4.39 -5.98 4.98
C ILE A 42 -3.30 -5.85 3.94
N VAL A 43 -2.04 -5.88 4.35
CA VAL A 43 -0.88 -5.86 3.46
C VAL A 43 0.07 -7.01 3.81
N HIS A 44 1.10 -7.24 2.99
CA HIS A 44 2.10 -8.28 3.26
C HIS A 44 3.39 -7.64 3.78
N GLN A 45 4.02 -8.30 4.73
CA GLN A 45 5.40 -8.00 5.11
C GLN A 45 6.33 -8.25 3.92
N VAL A 46 7.53 -7.68 3.96
CA VAL A 46 8.54 -7.91 2.93
C VAL A 46 8.83 -9.42 2.89
N PRO A 47 8.52 -10.11 1.78
CA PRO A 47 8.71 -11.54 1.71
C PRO A 47 10.19 -11.86 1.49
N GLN A 48 10.67 -12.96 2.08
CA GLN A 48 12.02 -13.45 1.88
C GLN A 48 11.99 -14.68 0.95
N ALA A 49 13.04 -14.96 0.16
CA ALA A 49 13.03 -16.17 -0.68
C ALA A 49 13.01 -17.47 0.13
N ALA A 50 13.46 -17.42 1.39
CA ALA A 50 13.39 -18.55 2.32
C ALA A 50 11.97 -18.82 2.85
N ASP A 51 11.05 -17.86 2.73
CA ASP A 51 9.66 -18.06 3.07
C ASP A 51 9.03 -18.90 1.96
N ASP A 52 8.75 -20.18 2.24
CA ASP A 52 8.14 -21.20 1.36
C ASP A 52 6.73 -20.79 0.87
N GLU A 53 6.66 -19.70 0.11
CA GLU A 53 5.50 -18.93 -0.31
C GLU A 53 4.52 -18.50 0.80
N LYS A 54 4.91 -18.64 2.08
CA LYS A 54 4.09 -18.23 3.23
C LYS A 54 3.99 -16.72 3.31
N ARG A 55 2.78 -16.21 3.08
CA ARG A 55 2.50 -14.77 3.13
C ARG A 55 2.23 -14.32 4.56
N THR A 56 3.20 -13.65 5.16
CA THR A 56 3.00 -13.02 6.46
C THR A 56 2.29 -11.68 6.27
N ALA A 57 1.12 -11.53 6.90
CA ALA A 57 0.36 -10.29 6.82
C ALA A 57 0.86 -9.25 7.84
N ALA A 58 0.75 -7.99 7.45
CA ALA A 58 0.68 -6.86 8.36
C ALA A 58 -0.72 -6.25 8.24
N LEU A 59 -1.39 -6.07 9.37
CA LEU A 59 -2.73 -5.50 9.42
C LEU A 59 -2.66 -4.12 10.06
N PHE A 60 -3.42 -3.18 9.50
CA PHE A 60 -3.61 -1.84 10.04
C PHE A 60 -5.10 -1.59 10.18
N TRP A 61 -5.56 -1.30 11.38
CA TRP A 61 -6.95 -1.05 11.67
C TRP A 61 -7.13 0.37 12.20
N ARG A 62 -7.93 1.17 11.49
CA ARG A 62 -8.45 2.44 11.98
C ARG A 62 -9.80 2.20 12.64
N GLN A 63 -9.88 2.57 13.92
CA GLN A 63 -11.11 2.55 14.68
C GLN A 63 -12.03 3.72 14.28
N PRO A 64 -13.34 3.66 14.58
CA PRO A 64 -14.26 4.78 14.35
C PRO A 64 -13.80 6.09 14.99
N GLU A 65 -13.15 6.01 16.16
CA GLU A 65 -12.59 7.18 16.86
C GLU A 65 -11.37 7.78 16.14
N GLY A 66 -10.90 7.15 15.05
CA GLY A 66 -9.77 7.60 14.23
C GLY A 66 -8.41 7.08 14.71
N ALA A 67 -8.35 6.34 15.82
CA ALA A 67 -7.12 5.73 16.30
C ALA A 67 -6.67 4.56 15.40
N TRP A 68 -5.37 4.45 15.15
CA TRP A 68 -4.78 3.39 14.35
C TRP A 68 -4.08 2.34 15.20
N LYS A 69 -4.38 1.07 14.93
CA LYS A 69 -3.72 -0.11 15.49
C LYS A 69 -3.03 -0.87 14.38
N SER A 70 -1.95 -1.57 14.71
CA SER A 70 -1.14 -2.33 13.77
C SER A 70 -0.70 -3.66 14.36
N THR A 71 -0.40 -4.63 13.49
CA THR A 71 0.21 -5.92 13.82
C THR A 71 1.02 -6.38 12.60
N PRO A 72 2.18 -7.05 12.76
CA PRO A 72 2.74 -7.57 14.02
C PRO A 72 3.31 -6.49 14.94
N GLU A 73 3.86 -5.41 14.40
CA GLU A 73 4.44 -4.34 15.21
C GLU A 73 3.38 -3.35 15.68
N PRO A 74 3.37 -2.96 16.97
CA PRO A 74 2.52 -1.88 17.46
C PRO A 74 3.06 -0.52 16.96
N GLY A 75 2.16 0.44 16.74
CA GLY A 75 2.56 1.78 16.25
C GLY A 75 1.58 2.43 15.30
N GLY A 76 0.51 1.73 14.90
CA GLY A 76 -0.52 2.27 14.00
C GLY A 76 0.07 2.64 12.66
N LEU A 77 -0.06 3.91 12.25
CA LEU A 77 0.49 4.42 10.99
C LEU A 77 2.02 4.48 10.98
N THR A 78 2.68 4.65 12.13
CA THR A 78 4.16 4.64 12.17
C THR A 78 4.71 3.28 11.73
N ALA A 79 4.05 2.19 12.13
CA ALA A 79 4.42 0.84 11.67
C ALA A 79 4.18 0.65 10.16
N LEU A 80 3.28 1.42 9.55
CA LEU A 80 3.10 1.39 8.09
C LEU A 80 4.26 2.09 7.38
N ASP A 81 4.73 3.22 7.91
CA ASP A 81 5.92 3.90 7.37
C ASP A 81 7.17 3.03 7.50
N GLU A 82 7.36 2.37 8.65
CA GLU A 82 8.47 1.43 8.85
C GLU A 82 8.38 0.26 7.86
N LEU A 83 7.18 -0.30 7.62
CA LEU A 83 6.99 -1.33 6.59
C LEU A 83 7.38 -0.83 5.19
N LEU A 84 6.95 0.38 4.81
CA LEU A 84 7.31 0.99 3.53
C LEU A 84 8.81 1.27 3.42
N LYS A 85 9.45 1.59 4.53
CA LYS A 85 10.90 1.75 4.62
C LYS A 85 11.62 0.41 4.45
N SER A 86 11.17 -0.67 5.10
CA SER A 86 11.71 -2.02 4.88
C SER A 86 11.65 -2.43 3.41
N TYR A 87 10.52 -2.19 2.73
CA TYR A 87 10.41 -2.47 1.29
C TYR A 87 11.44 -1.66 0.47
N ARG A 88 11.62 -0.37 0.78
CA ARG A 88 12.58 0.50 0.09
C ARG A 88 14.01 0.02 0.30
N GLU A 89 14.37 -0.33 1.54
CA GLU A 89 15.71 -0.83 1.89
C GLU A 89 16.00 -2.17 1.20
N THR A 90 15.04 -3.10 1.18
CA THR A 90 15.20 -4.38 0.47
C THR A 90 15.37 -4.18 -1.03
N ILE A 91 14.55 -3.33 -1.66
CA ILE A 91 14.69 -3.03 -3.10
C ILE A 91 16.06 -2.40 -3.37
N HIS A 92 16.47 -1.43 -2.55
CA HIS A 92 17.77 -0.79 -2.72
C HIS A 92 18.94 -1.77 -2.55
N GLY A 93 18.87 -2.68 -1.58
CA GLY A 93 19.87 -3.74 -1.40
C GLY A 93 19.93 -4.70 -2.58
N LEU A 94 18.78 -5.04 -3.19
CA LEU A 94 18.74 -5.84 -4.40
C LEU A 94 19.34 -5.09 -5.60
N ASP A 95 19.07 -3.80 -5.75
CA ASP A 95 19.67 -2.98 -6.80
C ASP A 95 21.20 -2.95 -6.67
N GLN A 96 21.73 -2.72 -5.46
CA GLN A 96 23.17 -2.78 -5.19
C GLN A 96 23.75 -4.18 -5.49
N ALA A 97 23.02 -5.24 -5.13
CA ALA A 97 23.46 -6.61 -5.42
C ALA A 97 23.59 -6.83 -6.94
N VAL A 98 22.64 -6.33 -7.74
CA VAL A 98 22.72 -6.38 -9.22
C VAL A 98 23.94 -5.62 -9.75
N GLU A 99 24.23 -4.43 -9.21
CA GLU A 99 25.39 -3.63 -9.63
C GLU A 99 26.73 -4.33 -9.32
N SER A 100 26.79 -5.06 -8.20
CA SER A 100 27.98 -5.78 -7.75
C SER A 100 28.15 -7.18 -8.35
N ALA A 101 27.12 -7.71 -9.03
CA ALA A 101 27.12 -9.07 -9.57
C ALA A 101 28.13 -9.23 -10.71
N ALA A 102 28.97 -10.26 -10.64
CA ALA A 102 30.00 -10.54 -11.64
C ALA A 102 29.81 -11.91 -12.31
N GLU A 103 29.18 -12.86 -11.62
CA GLU A 103 28.98 -14.21 -12.13
C GLU A 103 27.50 -14.51 -12.45
N PRO A 104 27.20 -15.38 -13.42
CA PRO A 104 25.83 -15.81 -13.73
C PRO A 104 25.05 -16.34 -12.52
N GLN A 105 25.73 -16.97 -11.56
CA GLN A 105 25.15 -17.50 -10.33
C GLN A 105 24.64 -16.39 -9.42
N ASP A 106 25.28 -15.22 -9.41
CA ASP A 106 24.87 -14.06 -8.61
C ASP A 106 23.51 -13.55 -9.10
N TYR A 107 23.37 -13.38 -10.42
CA TYR A 107 22.10 -12.97 -11.02
C TYR A 107 20.98 -13.96 -10.75
N PHE A 108 21.26 -15.27 -10.76
CA PHE A 108 20.25 -16.28 -10.44
C PHE A 108 19.76 -16.15 -9.00
N ARG A 109 20.66 -15.97 -8.03
CA ARG A 109 20.31 -15.74 -6.62
C ARG A 109 19.49 -14.47 -6.44
N ILE A 110 19.93 -13.37 -7.05
CA ILE A 110 19.20 -12.10 -6.99
C ILE A 110 17.80 -12.22 -7.60
N MET A 111 17.67 -12.98 -8.70
CA MET A 111 16.37 -13.26 -9.31
C MET A 111 15.45 -14.06 -8.36
N GLN A 112 15.97 -14.99 -7.57
CA GLN A 112 15.16 -15.72 -6.60
C GLN A 112 14.62 -14.81 -5.49
N GLU A 113 15.40 -13.83 -5.05
CA GLU A 113 15.01 -12.85 -4.03
C GLU A 113 14.05 -11.77 -4.55
N ILE A 114 14.24 -11.30 -5.79
CA ILE A 114 13.43 -10.18 -6.33
C ILE A 114 11.99 -10.58 -6.66
N GLN A 115 11.77 -11.84 -7.06
CA GLN A 115 10.45 -12.35 -7.49
C GLN A 115 9.36 -12.23 -6.42
N PRO A 116 9.57 -12.72 -5.17
CA PRO A 116 8.55 -12.57 -4.12
C PRO A 116 8.29 -11.10 -3.78
N VAL A 117 9.35 -10.27 -3.72
CA VAL A 117 9.24 -8.83 -3.41
C VAL A 117 8.41 -8.10 -4.47
N LEU A 118 8.66 -8.34 -5.76
CA LEU A 118 7.89 -7.75 -6.85
C LEU A 118 6.41 -8.16 -6.81
N ARG A 119 6.13 -9.42 -6.48
CA ARG A 119 4.76 -9.94 -6.36
C ARG A 119 3.99 -9.21 -5.26
N ALA A 120 4.62 -8.95 -4.11
CA ALA A 120 4.01 -8.22 -3.01
C ALA A 120 3.93 -6.70 -3.26
N ALA A 121 4.97 -6.11 -3.86
CA ALA A 121 5.07 -4.67 -4.10
C ALA A 121 4.18 -4.16 -5.25
N ARG A 122 3.84 -4.99 -6.24
CA ARG A 122 3.00 -4.61 -7.38
C ARG A 122 1.64 -4.06 -6.93
N LEU A 123 1.10 -4.51 -5.80
CA LEU A 123 -0.15 -3.96 -5.26
C LEU A 123 0.04 -2.62 -4.52
N ASN A 124 1.21 -2.40 -3.92
CA ASN A 124 1.51 -1.20 -3.14
C ASN A 124 1.70 0.05 -4.03
N ARG A 125 2.19 -0.11 -5.27
CA ARG A 125 2.30 0.98 -6.25
C ARG A 125 0.95 1.59 -6.64
N LEU A 126 -0.14 0.82 -6.62
CA LEU A 126 -1.47 1.35 -6.91
C LEU A 126 -1.89 2.32 -5.79
N VAL A 127 -1.70 1.96 -4.52
CA VAL A 127 -2.04 2.84 -3.39
C VAL A 127 -1.24 4.15 -3.43
N ALA A 128 0.05 4.10 -3.74
CA ALA A 128 0.89 5.30 -3.85
C ALA A 128 0.44 6.27 -4.97
N PHE A 129 -0.14 5.75 -6.05
CA PHE A 129 -0.69 6.57 -7.14
C PHE A 129 -2.12 7.05 -6.83
N PHE A 130 -2.93 6.19 -6.21
CA PHE A 130 -4.32 6.49 -5.91
C PHE A 130 -4.50 7.40 -4.70
N PHE A 131 -3.58 7.40 -3.73
CA PHE A 131 -3.74 8.22 -2.51
C PHE A 131 -3.72 9.73 -2.79
N PRO A 132 -2.74 10.30 -3.52
CA PRO A 132 -2.76 11.72 -3.90
C PRO A 132 -3.97 12.08 -4.77
N PHE A 133 -4.36 11.19 -5.67
CA PHE A 133 -5.51 11.37 -6.55
C PHE A 133 -6.84 11.35 -5.78
N ALA A 134 -7.00 10.43 -4.83
CA ALA A 134 -8.16 10.34 -3.97
C ALA A 134 -8.29 11.57 -3.06
N THR A 135 -7.18 12.09 -2.51
CA THR A 135 -7.19 13.37 -1.78
C THR A 135 -7.60 14.56 -2.65
N LEU A 136 -7.15 14.61 -3.91
CA LEU A 136 -7.56 15.64 -4.85
C LEU A 136 -9.06 15.53 -5.16
N VAL A 137 -9.55 14.33 -5.49
CA VAL A 137 -10.97 14.09 -5.76
C VAL A 137 -11.84 14.44 -4.55
N ALA A 138 -11.43 14.07 -3.33
CA ALA A 138 -12.15 14.40 -2.11
C ALA A 138 -12.19 15.91 -1.85
N PHE A 139 -11.08 16.61 -2.08
CA PHE A 139 -11.02 18.08 -1.99
C PHE A 139 -11.97 18.75 -3.00
N PHE A 140 -12.00 18.28 -4.24
CA PHE A 140 -12.91 18.81 -5.27
C PHE A 140 -14.37 18.38 -5.06
N SER A 141 -14.63 17.25 -4.40
CA SER A 141 -15.99 16.78 -4.08
C SER A 141 -16.62 17.51 -2.89
N MET A 142 -15.82 18.11 -2.01
CA MET A 142 -16.31 18.94 -0.88
C MET A 142 -16.55 20.41 -1.27
N GLY A 143 -16.12 20.84 -2.45
CA GLY A 143 -16.40 22.18 -2.97
C GLY A 143 -17.81 22.27 -3.56
N ASP A 144 -18.42 23.46 -3.48
CA ASP A 144 -19.72 23.73 -4.09
C ASP A 144 -19.64 23.55 -5.61
N VAL A 145 -20.03 22.35 -6.05
CA VAL A 145 -19.90 21.87 -7.44
C VAL A 145 -20.64 22.83 -8.39
N ALA A 146 -21.72 23.46 -7.94
CA ALA A 146 -22.49 24.43 -8.71
C ALA A 146 -21.70 25.73 -8.99
N ALA A 147 -20.90 26.20 -8.03
CA ALA A 147 -20.06 27.38 -8.19
C ALA A 147 -18.90 27.13 -9.18
N ILE A 148 -18.35 25.91 -9.19
CA ILE A 148 -17.23 25.50 -10.06
C ILE A 148 -17.69 25.36 -11.53
N TYR A 149 -18.91 24.88 -11.78
CA TYR A 149 -19.48 24.81 -13.13
C TYR A 149 -19.93 26.19 -13.65
N ALA A 150 -20.44 27.07 -12.77
CA ALA A 150 -20.86 28.42 -13.15
C ALA A 150 -19.70 29.34 -13.57
N ALA A 151 -18.48 29.12 -13.04
CA ALA A 151 -17.30 29.93 -13.34
C ALA A 151 -16.54 29.52 -14.61
N GLY A 152 -17.02 28.52 -15.37
CA GLY A 152 -16.34 28.05 -16.59
C GLY A 152 -14.97 27.41 -16.33
N SER A 153 -14.70 26.96 -15.10
CA SER A 153 -13.38 26.58 -14.57
C SER A 153 -12.81 25.24 -15.07
N SER A 154 -13.51 24.52 -15.94
CA SER A 154 -13.09 23.18 -16.39
C SER A 154 -11.76 23.19 -17.16
N TRP A 155 -11.48 24.26 -17.91
CA TRP A 155 -10.21 24.42 -18.62
C TRP A 155 -9.04 24.73 -17.68
N LEU A 156 -9.28 25.34 -16.51
CA LEU A 156 -8.23 25.62 -15.52
C LEU A 156 -7.71 24.34 -14.87
N VAL A 157 -8.60 23.38 -14.59
CA VAL A 157 -8.20 22.07 -14.05
C VAL A 157 -7.40 21.28 -15.08
N ALA A 158 -7.81 21.31 -16.35
CA ALA A 158 -7.07 20.70 -17.45
C ALA A 158 -5.69 21.34 -17.63
N LEU A 159 -5.60 22.68 -17.56
CA LEU A 159 -4.34 23.41 -17.66
C LEU A 159 -3.41 23.08 -16.48
N ALA A 160 -3.94 23.04 -15.25
CA ALA A 160 -3.18 22.66 -14.05
C ALA A 160 -2.65 21.22 -14.15
N GLY A 161 -3.46 20.29 -14.65
CA GLY A 161 -3.04 18.90 -14.92
C GLY A 161 -1.93 18.80 -15.96
N MET A 162 -2.02 19.56 -17.06
CA MET A 162 -0.96 19.62 -18.07
C MET A 162 0.35 20.22 -17.54
N ILE A 163 0.26 21.29 -16.74
CA ILE A 163 1.43 21.93 -16.12
C ILE A 163 2.11 20.96 -15.15
N PHE A 164 1.33 20.28 -14.31
CA PHE A 164 1.86 19.30 -13.36
C PHE A 164 2.52 18.12 -14.08
N GLY A 165 1.89 17.59 -15.14
CA GLY A 165 2.45 16.55 -15.98
C GLY A 165 3.77 16.95 -16.65
N ALA A 166 3.84 18.17 -17.18
CA ALA A 166 5.06 18.71 -17.79
C ALA A 166 6.19 18.90 -16.76
N LEU A 167 5.86 19.33 -15.53
CA LEU A 167 6.82 19.54 -14.45
C LEU A 167 7.41 18.22 -13.96
N VAL A 168 6.57 17.19 -13.79
CA VAL A 168 7.03 15.82 -13.47
C VAL A 168 7.90 15.26 -14.58
N TRP A 169 7.50 15.41 -15.85
CA TRP A 169 8.28 14.96 -17.00
C TRP A 169 9.64 15.66 -17.09
N ALA A 170 9.69 16.97 -16.86
CA ALA A 170 10.93 17.74 -16.83
C ALA A 170 11.86 17.34 -15.66
N LEU A 171 11.30 16.98 -14.51
CA LEU A 171 12.08 16.51 -13.36
C LEU A 171 12.69 15.13 -13.63
N VAL A 172 11.93 14.22 -14.25
CA VAL A 172 12.36 12.85 -14.58
C VAL A 172 13.41 12.84 -15.70
N THR A 173 13.28 13.74 -16.68
CA THR A 173 14.21 13.80 -17.82
C THR A 173 15.53 14.52 -17.51
N ARG A 174 15.58 15.33 -16.45
CA ARG A 174 16.81 16.00 -15.97
C ARG A 174 17.71 15.11 -15.10
N GLY A 175 17.24 13.92 -14.71
CA GLY A 175 18.01 12.94 -13.95
C GLY A 175 18.76 11.91 -14.81
N LYS A 176 18.92 12.15 -16.11
CA LYS A 176 19.74 11.35 -17.04
C LYS A 176 20.96 12.15 -17.51
#